data_AF-A0A413H3F8-F1
#
_entry.id   AF-A0A413H3F8-F1
#
_cell.length_a   1.000
_cell.length_b   1.000
_cell.length_c   1.000
_cell.angle_alpha   90.00
_cell.angle_beta   90.00
_cell.angle_gamma   90.00
#
_symmetry.space_group_name_H-M   'P 1'
#
loop_
_entity.id
_entity.type
_entity.pdbx_description
1 polymer ?
#
loop_
_entity_poly.entity_id
_entity_poly.type
_entity_poly.pdbx_seq_one_letter_code
_entity_poly.pdbx_strand_id
1 'polypeptide(L)'
;MEGIKRATWLDISEKAKWPVEGTKKGTNINSGAIDLSEWNGQDIHLAFRYTAKKGQKQEGYTISSFNLKNTVETDALPYTIWTNASFAKCGTTTNKLQEDGTGAIFPAYQWTLGTSLTCAGMPDGKEDFESWVITSPVDPSQVIPDYGTLIKSYSEVVPKFYDYTYYKPGKFTVTVVSRNTTAFGTEESVQNIELEIVEK
;
A
#
# COMPACT_ATOMS: atom_id res chain seq x y z
N MET A 1 -6.93 1.08 22.26
CA MET A 1 -6.40 -0.29 22.40
C MET A 1 -7.47 -1.37 22.30
N GLU A 2 -8.67 -1.17 22.88
CA GLU A 2 -9.80 -2.11 22.69
C GLU A 2 -10.16 -2.33 21.22
N GLY A 3 -10.07 -1.30 20.35
CA GLY A 3 -10.35 -1.45 18.92
C GLY A 3 -9.46 -2.50 18.23
N ILE A 4 -8.14 -2.48 18.47
CA ILE A 4 -7.20 -3.45 17.88
C ILE A 4 -7.42 -4.86 18.44
N LYS A 5 -7.64 -4.97 19.77
CA LYS A 5 -7.88 -6.27 20.43
C LYS A 5 -9.25 -6.88 20.09
N ARG A 6 -10.25 -6.06 19.75
CA ARG A 6 -11.59 -6.50 19.31
C ARG A 6 -11.67 -6.77 17.81
N ALA A 7 -10.74 -6.22 17.02
CA ALA A 7 -10.70 -6.46 15.59
C ALA A 7 -10.34 -7.93 15.30
N THR A 8 -10.89 -8.47 14.22
CA THR A 8 -10.55 -9.80 13.73
C THR A 8 -9.31 -9.71 12.84
N TRP A 9 -8.21 -10.31 13.27
CA TRP A 9 -6.97 -10.39 12.51
C TRP A 9 -6.80 -11.79 11.94
N LEU A 10 -6.59 -11.88 10.63
CA LEU A 10 -6.16 -13.12 9.98
C LEU A 10 -4.64 -13.12 9.92
N ASP A 11 -4.01 -14.13 10.52
CA ASP A 11 -2.56 -14.29 10.44
C ASP A 11 -2.17 -14.92 9.11
N ILE A 12 -1.42 -14.18 8.30
CA ILE A 12 -0.89 -14.62 7.01
C ILE A 12 0.64 -14.73 7.02
N SER A 13 1.27 -14.72 8.21
CA SER A 13 2.73 -14.69 8.34
C SER A 13 3.43 -15.86 7.64
N GLU A 14 2.77 -17.02 7.56
CA GLU A 14 3.28 -18.20 6.86
C GLU A 14 3.44 -18.01 5.33
N LYS A 15 2.73 -17.04 4.74
CA LYS A 15 2.88 -16.70 3.32
C LYS A 15 4.17 -15.91 3.04
N ALA A 16 4.84 -15.39 4.08
CA ALA A 16 6.06 -14.60 3.98
C ALA A 16 7.30 -15.41 4.39
N LYS A 17 8.43 -15.10 3.76
CA LYS A 17 9.75 -15.53 4.23
C LYS A 17 10.30 -14.53 5.25
N TRP A 18 10.68 -15.03 6.42
CA TRP A 18 11.21 -14.22 7.51
C TRP A 18 12.69 -14.52 7.76
N PRO A 19 13.47 -13.56 8.25
CA PRO A 19 14.77 -13.83 8.87
C PRO A 19 14.60 -14.87 9.99
N VAL A 20 15.47 -15.87 10.00
CA VAL A 20 15.52 -16.91 11.04
C VAL A 20 16.73 -16.71 11.95
N GLU A 21 16.79 -17.45 13.06
CA GLU A 21 17.96 -17.47 13.94
C GLU A 21 19.24 -17.74 13.13
N GLY A 22 20.30 -16.98 13.43
CA GLY A 22 21.56 -17.04 12.68
C GLY A 22 21.61 -16.17 11.41
N THR A 23 20.50 -15.52 11.02
CA THR A 23 20.53 -14.51 9.95
C THR A 23 21.44 -13.36 10.37
N LYS A 24 22.47 -13.06 9.56
CA LYS A 24 23.44 -12.00 9.87
C LYS A 24 22.74 -10.64 9.92
N LYS A 25 22.97 -9.89 11.01
CA LYS A 25 22.44 -8.52 11.18
C LYS A 25 22.73 -7.64 9.97
N GLY A 26 21.70 -6.92 9.51
CA GLY A 26 21.76 -6.07 8.32
C GLY A 26 21.55 -6.79 6.98
N THR A 27 21.32 -8.11 7.00
CA THR A 27 20.97 -8.86 5.79
C THR A 27 19.48 -8.70 5.49
N ASN A 28 19.16 -8.23 4.28
CA ASN A 28 17.77 -8.17 3.82
C ASN A 28 17.35 -9.55 3.30
N ILE A 29 16.31 -10.12 3.89
CA ILE A 29 15.65 -11.33 3.37
C ILE A 29 14.43 -10.89 2.58
N ASN A 30 14.33 -11.31 1.32
CA ASN A 30 13.15 -11.04 0.52
C ASN A 30 11.99 -11.91 1.02
N SER A 31 10.93 -11.28 1.53
CA SER A 31 9.76 -11.98 2.07
C SER A 31 8.90 -12.68 1.02
N GLY A 32 9.14 -12.44 -0.27
CA GLY A 32 8.34 -12.98 -1.36
C GLY A 32 7.12 -12.11 -1.69
N ALA A 33 6.44 -12.46 -2.78
CA ALA A 33 5.15 -11.87 -3.13
C ALA A 33 4.03 -12.65 -2.44
N ILE A 34 3.13 -11.93 -1.78
CA ILE A 34 1.94 -12.49 -1.14
C ILE A 34 0.75 -12.06 -1.97
N ASP A 35 -0.03 -13.03 -2.46
CA ASP A 35 -1.27 -12.73 -3.16
C ASP A 35 -2.37 -12.35 -2.16
N LEU A 36 -3.02 -11.23 -2.44
CA LEU A 36 -4.13 -10.65 -1.67
C LEU A 36 -5.43 -10.58 -2.48
N SER A 37 -5.48 -11.23 -3.64
CA SER A 37 -6.63 -11.21 -4.56
C SER A 37 -7.95 -11.63 -3.93
N GLU A 38 -7.91 -12.48 -2.89
CA GLU A 38 -9.07 -12.90 -2.11
C GLU A 38 -9.84 -11.73 -1.47
N TRP A 39 -9.17 -10.60 -1.22
CA TRP A 39 -9.75 -9.41 -0.58
C TRP A 39 -9.99 -8.26 -1.54
N ASN A 40 -9.91 -8.49 -2.85
CA ASN A 40 -10.21 -7.46 -3.86
C ASN A 40 -11.63 -6.89 -3.67
N GLY A 41 -11.74 -5.56 -3.76
CA GLY A 41 -13.01 -4.83 -3.59
C GLY A 41 -13.43 -4.64 -2.13
N GLN A 42 -12.55 -4.98 -1.17
CA GLN A 42 -12.78 -4.79 0.25
C GLN A 42 -11.75 -3.84 0.84
N ASP A 43 -12.20 -2.94 1.72
CA ASP A 43 -11.32 -2.13 2.55
C ASP A 43 -10.69 -3.00 3.65
N ILE A 44 -9.44 -3.40 3.44
CA ILE A 44 -8.67 -4.18 4.43
C ILE A 44 -7.62 -3.33 5.13
N HIS A 45 -7.18 -3.80 6.29
CA HIS A 45 -6.03 -3.26 7.01
C HIS A 45 -4.92 -4.30 7.03
N LEU A 46 -3.72 -3.91 6.61
CA LEU A 46 -2.53 -4.73 6.78
C LEU A 46 -1.81 -4.30 8.06
N ALA A 47 -1.21 -5.24 8.76
CA ALA A 47 -0.53 -4.96 10.01
C ALA A 47 0.76 -5.75 10.17
N PHE A 48 1.77 -5.10 10.75
CA PHE A 48 2.96 -5.76 11.25
C PHE A 48 2.90 -5.79 12.78
N ARG A 49 2.70 -7.00 13.31
CA ARG A 49 2.73 -7.29 14.74
C ARG A 49 4.13 -7.79 15.11
N TYR A 50 4.75 -7.13 16.07
CA TYR A 50 6.05 -7.53 16.59
C TYR A 50 5.95 -7.79 18.10
N THR A 51 6.35 -8.98 18.53
CA THR A 51 6.22 -9.42 19.92
C THR A 51 7.59 -9.79 20.50
N ALA A 52 7.83 -9.44 21.76
CA ALA A 52 8.91 -10.00 22.55
C ALA A 52 8.37 -10.53 23.88
N LYS A 53 9.02 -11.60 24.37
CA LYS A 53 8.69 -12.21 25.66
C LYS A 53 9.81 -11.98 26.66
N LYS A 54 9.43 -11.80 27.92
CA LYS A 54 10.32 -11.73 29.06
C LYS A 54 11.18 -12.98 29.14
N GLY A 55 12.47 -12.79 29.42
CA GLY A 55 13.48 -13.83 29.45
C GLY A 55 13.97 -14.28 28.07
N GLN A 56 13.43 -13.73 26.98
CA GLN A 56 13.91 -13.99 25.62
C GLN A 56 14.57 -12.74 25.06
N LYS A 57 15.78 -12.90 24.51
CA LYS A 57 16.41 -11.83 23.75
C LYS A 57 15.70 -11.71 22.41
N GLN A 58 15.16 -10.53 22.12
CA GLN A 58 14.50 -10.28 20.85
C GLN A 58 15.23 -9.13 20.13
N GLU A 59 15.82 -9.45 18.98
CA GLU A 59 16.57 -8.48 18.16
C GLU A 59 15.64 -7.57 17.38
N GLY A 60 16.01 -6.29 17.25
CA GLY A 60 15.21 -5.32 16.51
C GLY A 60 14.96 -5.73 15.05
N TYR A 61 13.81 -5.34 14.54
CA TYR A 61 13.35 -5.72 13.20
C TYR A 61 13.19 -4.51 12.31
N THR A 62 13.60 -4.65 11.04
CA THR A 62 13.49 -3.60 10.03
C THR A 62 12.81 -4.14 8.78
N ILE A 63 11.76 -3.47 8.35
CA ILE A 63 11.17 -3.64 7.02
C ILE A 63 11.79 -2.58 6.11
N SER A 64 12.83 -3.00 5.39
CA SER A 64 13.59 -2.11 4.50
C SER A 64 12.80 -1.69 3.26
N SER A 65 11.86 -2.52 2.80
CA SER A 65 10.98 -2.22 1.68
C SER A 65 9.66 -2.98 1.80
N PHE A 66 8.55 -2.25 1.74
CA PHE A 66 7.20 -2.76 1.58
C PHE A 66 6.62 -2.15 0.32
N ASN A 67 5.97 -2.97 -0.51
CA ASN A 67 5.21 -2.51 -1.66
C ASN A 67 3.93 -3.34 -1.75
N LEU A 68 2.79 -2.67 -1.77
CA LEU A 68 1.52 -3.24 -2.18
C LEU A 68 1.24 -2.76 -3.60
N LYS A 69 0.99 -3.71 -4.49
CA LYS A 69 0.78 -3.42 -5.91
C LYS A 69 -0.42 -4.19 -6.42
N ASN A 70 -1.17 -3.55 -7.31
CA ASN A 70 -2.16 -4.21 -8.14
C ASN A 70 -1.54 -4.45 -9.52
N THR A 71 -1.64 -5.68 -10.03
CA THR A 71 -1.19 -6.01 -11.38
C THR A 71 -2.41 -6.35 -12.21
N VAL A 72 -2.73 -5.47 -13.16
CA VAL A 72 -3.78 -5.73 -14.15
C VAL A 72 -3.10 -6.37 -15.36
N GLU A 73 -3.59 -7.52 -15.82
CA GLU A 73 -2.96 -8.30 -16.90
C GLU A 73 -2.78 -7.48 -18.19
N THR A 74 -3.69 -6.53 -18.44
CA THR A 74 -3.66 -5.66 -19.62
C THR A 74 -2.66 -4.51 -19.51
N ASP A 75 -2.16 -4.20 -18.31
CA ASP A 75 -1.37 -3.00 -18.08
C ASP A 75 0.14 -3.20 -18.30
N ALA A 76 0.82 -2.10 -18.60
CA ALA A 76 2.26 -2.09 -18.83
C ALA A 76 3.07 -2.37 -17.55
N LEU A 77 2.62 -1.79 -16.45
CA LEU A 77 3.33 -1.74 -15.19
C LEU A 77 2.33 -1.97 -14.05
N PRO A 78 2.74 -2.65 -12.97
CA PRO A 78 1.90 -2.81 -11.80
C PRO A 78 1.65 -1.44 -11.15
N TYR A 79 0.40 -1.19 -10.80
CA TYR A 79 0.00 -0.02 -10.05
C TYR A 79 0.48 -0.14 -8.61
N THR A 80 1.22 0.85 -8.11
CA THR A 80 1.69 0.85 -6.73
C THR A 80 0.67 1.53 -5.83
N ILE A 81 -0.02 0.73 -5.02
CA ILE A 81 -1.01 1.19 -4.07
C ILE A 81 -0.33 1.78 -2.84
N TRP A 82 0.61 1.05 -2.25
CA TRP A 82 1.31 1.45 -1.02
C TRP A 82 2.81 1.17 -1.05
N THR A 83 3.57 1.98 -0.32
CA THR A 83 5.00 1.80 -0.05
C THR A 83 5.32 2.03 1.43
N ASN A 84 6.57 1.81 1.86
CA ASN A 84 7.03 2.22 3.19
C ASN A 84 6.68 3.69 3.52
N ALA A 85 6.83 4.60 2.56
CA ALA A 85 6.54 6.02 2.78
C ALA A 85 5.04 6.28 3.03
N SER A 86 4.16 5.41 2.55
CA SER A 86 2.71 5.50 2.80
C SER A 86 2.38 5.32 4.28
N PHE A 87 3.26 4.67 5.07
CA PHE A 87 3.08 4.50 6.51
C PHE A 87 3.15 5.81 7.29
N ALA A 88 3.71 6.89 6.75
CA ALA A 88 3.70 8.20 7.42
C ALA A 88 2.28 8.72 7.73
N LYS A 89 1.23 8.14 7.11
CA LYS A 89 -0.18 8.45 7.36
C LYS A 89 -0.86 7.47 8.34
N CYS A 90 -0.12 6.51 8.90
CA CYS A 90 -0.63 5.50 9.82
C CYS A 90 -0.55 5.95 11.28
N GLY A 91 -1.48 5.46 12.11
CA GLY A 91 -1.30 5.48 13.56
C GLY A 91 -0.37 4.35 13.99
N THR A 92 0.71 4.65 14.70
CA THR A 92 1.47 3.63 15.43
C THR A 92 0.81 3.37 16.78
N THR A 93 0.79 2.11 17.21
CA THR A 93 0.33 1.78 18.56
C THR A 93 1.22 0.71 19.14
N THR A 94 1.80 1.00 20.30
CA THR A 94 2.69 0.08 20.98
C THR A 94 2.10 -0.27 22.31
N ASN A 95 1.96 -1.57 22.52
CA ASN A 95 1.42 -2.13 23.73
C ASN A 95 2.54 -2.85 24.45
N LYS A 96 2.61 -2.71 25.77
CA LYS A 96 3.28 -3.75 26.55
C LYS A 96 2.27 -4.86 26.77
N LEU A 97 2.69 -6.10 26.61
CA LEU A 97 1.83 -7.25 26.95
C LEU A 97 1.66 -7.34 28.47
N GLN A 98 2.51 -6.64 29.23
CA GLN A 98 2.37 -6.37 30.64
C GLN A 98 2.51 -4.85 30.87
N GLU A 99 1.40 -4.17 31.19
CA GLU A 99 1.47 -2.80 31.70
C GLU A 99 2.38 -2.83 32.94
N ASP A 100 3.42 -2.00 33.00
CA ASP A 100 3.96 -1.68 34.32
C ASP A 100 2.86 -0.93 35.09
N GLY A 101 2.95 -0.89 36.42
CA GLY A 101 1.94 -0.26 37.27
C GLY A 101 1.70 1.24 37.02
N THR A 102 2.34 1.84 36.01
CA THR A 102 2.19 3.25 35.60
C THR A 102 1.46 3.43 34.26
N GLY A 103 1.22 2.36 33.49
CA GLY A 103 0.54 2.42 32.20
C GLY A 103 1.32 3.19 31.11
N ALA A 104 2.61 3.46 31.31
CA ALA A 104 3.41 4.27 30.41
C ALA A 104 3.86 3.48 29.16
N ILE A 105 3.56 4.00 27.97
CA ILE A 105 4.10 3.51 26.70
C ILE A 105 5.56 3.98 26.58
N PHE A 106 6.48 3.06 26.38
CA PHE A 106 7.89 3.42 26.19
C PHE A 106 8.11 3.75 24.71
N PRO A 107 8.47 5.00 24.35
CA PRO A 107 8.69 5.40 22.95
C PRO A 107 9.79 4.57 22.28
N ALA A 108 10.70 3.99 23.07
CA ALA A 108 11.79 3.17 22.58
C ALA A 108 11.35 1.89 21.83
N TYR A 109 10.17 1.32 22.12
CA TYR A 109 9.72 0.04 21.53
C TYR A 109 8.62 0.21 20.48
N GLN A 110 8.40 1.45 20.03
CA GLN A 110 7.43 1.74 18.99
C GLN A 110 8.02 1.53 17.60
N TRP A 111 7.14 1.21 16.64
CA TRP A 111 7.51 1.29 15.24
C TRP A 111 7.88 2.74 14.90
N THR A 112 9.10 2.94 14.41
CA THR A 112 9.55 4.19 13.82
C THR A 112 9.24 4.14 12.33
N LEU A 113 8.55 5.17 11.84
CA LEU A 113 8.08 5.25 10.46
C LEU A 113 8.99 6.15 9.63
N GLY A 114 9.32 5.71 8.42
CA GLY A 114 10.14 6.46 7.48
C GLY A 114 10.27 5.73 6.16
N THR A 115 11.41 5.89 5.48
CA THR A 115 11.74 5.11 4.28
C THR A 115 11.94 3.61 4.57
N SER A 116 12.16 3.28 5.83
CA SER A 116 12.05 1.93 6.40
C SER A 116 11.14 1.97 7.63
N LEU A 117 10.55 0.84 7.96
CA LEU A 117 9.81 0.67 9.22
C LEU A 117 10.72 -0.07 10.17
N THR A 118 11.02 0.51 11.33
CA THR A 118 11.91 -0.12 12.31
C THR A 118 11.19 -0.29 13.64
N CYS A 119 11.29 -1.48 14.22
CA CYS A 119 10.85 -1.73 15.59
C CYS A 119 12.08 -2.09 16.41
N ALA A 120 12.32 -1.33 17.49
CA ALA A 120 13.41 -1.67 18.38
C ALA A 120 13.13 -3.02 19.05
N GLY A 121 14.18 -3.84 19.15
CA GLY A 121 14.10 -5.09 19.89
C GLY A 121 14.13 -4.86 21.39
N MET A 122 14.11 -5.99 22.12
CA MET A 122 14.40 -6.03 23.54
C MET A 122 15.58 -6.97 23.77
N PRO A 123 16.84 -6.47 23.62
CA PRO A 123 18.04 -7.28 23.78
C PRO A 123 18.23 -7.82 25.20
N ASP A 124 17.68 -7.12 26.20
CA ASP A 124 17.79 -7.47 27.62
C ASP A 124 16.68 -8.40 28.11
N GLY A 125 15.66 -8.69 27.27
CA GLY A 125 14.54 -9.59 27.61
C GLY A 125 13.78 -9.24 28.90
N LYS A 126 13.74 -7.96 29.30
CA LYS A 126 13.29 -7.55 30.64
C LYS A 126 11.78 -7.67 30.88
N GLU A 127 10.96 -7.53 29.84
CA GLU A 127 9.49 -7.50 29.93
C GLU A 127 8.82 -8.05 28.66
N ASP A 128 7.53 -8.37 28.74
CA ASP A 128 6.74 -8.74 27.56
C ASP A 128 6.25 -7.48 26.84
N PHE A 129 6.37 -7.42 25.52
CA PHE A 129 5.78 -6.33 24.74
C PHE A 129 5.30 -6.76 23.37
N GLU A 130 4.38 -5.96 22.81
CA GLU A 130 3.75 -6.15 21.53
C GLU A 130 3.54 -4.81 20.82
N SER A 131 4.20 -4.62 19.69
CA SER A 131 4.13 -3.38 18.90
C SER A 131 3.39 -3.63 17.59
N TRP A 132 2.43 -2.75 17.27
CA TRP A 132 1.66 -2.81 16.04
C TRP A 132 1.89 -1.56 15.21
N VAL A 133 2.09 -1.77 13.92
CA VAL A 133 1.88 -0.74 12.89
C VAL A 133 0.84 -1.26 11.93
N ILE A 134 -0.17 -0.45 11.65
CA ILE A 134 -1.37 -0.83 10.91
C ILE A 134 -1.58 0.19 9.80
N THR A 135 -1.85 -0.28 8.58
CA THR A 135 -2.17 0.59 7.45
C THR A 135 -3.51 1.29 7.67
N SER A 136 -3.72 2.44 7.03
CA SER A 136 -5.08 2.92 6.76
C SER A 136 -5.82 1.90 5.88
N PRO A 137 -7.17 1.95 5.79
CA PRO A 137 -7.92 1.05 4.92
C PRO A 137 -7.38 1.10 3.49
N VAL A 138 -7.26 -0.05 2.86
CA VAL A 138 -6.77 -0.19 1.49
C VAL A 138 -7.53 -1.30 0.77
N ASP A 139 -7.92 -1.02 -0.47
CA ASP A 139 -8.45 -2.01 -1.40
C ASP A 139 -7.30 -2.56 -2.27
N PRO A 140 -6.97 -3.87 -2.22
CA PRO A 140 -5.91 -4.45 -3.04
C PRO A 140 -6.18 -4.37 -4.55
N SER A 141 -7.45 -4.19 -4.95
CA SER A 141 -7.86 -4.00 -6.34
C SER A 141 -7.88 -2.54 -6.79
N GLN A 142 -7.49 -1.61 -5.92
CA GLN A 142 -7.45 -0.20 -6.26
C GLN A 142 -6.60 0.05 -7.51
N VAL A 143 -7.15 0.84 -8.42
CA VAL A 143 -6.47 1.44 -9.56
C VAL A 143 -6.68 2.95 -9.49
N ILE A 144 -5.74 3.74 -10.02
CA ILE A 144 -6.07 5.15 -10.30
C ILE A 144 -7.05 5.19 -11.47
N PRO A 145 -8.11 6.02 -11.39
CA PRO A 145 -8.91 6.33 -12.57
C PRO A 145 -8.01 6.87 -13.67
N ASP A 146 -8.28 6.49 -14.92
CA ASP A 146 -7.62 7.11 -16.07
C ASP A 146 -7.91 8.61 -16.04
N TYR A 147 -6.84 9.41 -15.93
CA TYR A 147 -6.97 10.85 -16.06
C TYR A 147 -7.11 11.19 -17.54
N GLY A 148 -8.22 11.83 -17.89
CA GLY A 148 -8.39 12.41 -19.22
C GLY A 148 -7.25 13.37 -19.52
N THR A 149 -6.58 13.18 -20.66
CA THR A 149 -5.59 14.14 -21.14
C THR A 149 -6.34 15.33 -21.74
N LEU A 150 -6.03 16.54 -21.30
CA LEU A 150 -6.63 17.74 -21.87
C LEU A 150 -6.14 17.92 -23.31
N ILE A 151 -7.04 17.73 -24.28
CA ILE A 151 -6.75 17.93 -25.71
C ILE A 151 -6.79 19.43 -26.07
N LYS A 152 -7.63 20.21 -25.37
CA LYS A 152 -7.83 21.64 -25.61
C LYS A 152 -8.35 22.37 -24.38
N SER A 153 -7.81 23.56 -24.10
CA SER A 153 -8.38 24.55 -23.18
C SER A 153 -9.21 25.64 -23.89
N TYR A 154 -9.84 26.55 -23.13
CA TYR A 154 -10.70 27.61 -23.67
C TYR A 154 -10.01 28.51 -24.71
N SER A 155 -8.72 28.79 -24.55
CA SER A 155 -7.96 29.73 -25.39
C SER A 155 -7.26 29.10 -26.59
N GLU A 156 -7.33 27.78 -26.76
CA GLU A 156 -6.59 27.06 -27.79
C GLU A 156 -7.47 26.69 -28.99
N VAL A 157 -6.85 26.52 -30.16
CA VAL A 157 -7.54 25.98 -31.34
C VAL A 157 -7.62 24.46 -31.20
N VAL A 158 -8.76 23.86 -31.54
CA VAL A 158 -8.90 22.39 -31.54
C VAL A 158 -7.87 21.82 -32.51
N PRO A 159 -6.95 20.94 -32.05
CA PRO A 159 -6.00 20.32 -32.95
C PRO A 159 -6.77 19.44 -33.95
N LYS A 160 -6.36 19.45 -35.22
CA LYS A 160 -7.00 18.62 -36.26
C LYS A 160 -6.80 17.12 -36.01
N PHE A 161 -5.73 16.76 -35.30
CA PHE A 161 -5.34 15.40 -35.01
C PHE A 161 -4.85 15.32 -33.56
N TYR A 162 -5.11 14.19 -32.90
CA TYR A 162 -4.55 13.83 -31.61
C TYR A 162 -3.89 12.46 -31.77
N ASP A 163 -2.57 12.43 -31.63
CA ASP A 163 -1.79 11.21 -31.79
C ASP A 163 -1.54 10.57 -30.41
N TYR A 164 -1.91 9.30 -30.28
CA TYR A 164 -1.60 8.47 -29.11
C TYR A 164 -1.03 7.13 -29.58
N THR A 165 0.08 6.71 -28.99
CA THR A 165 0.74 5.44 -29.34
C THR A 165 0.47 4.42 -28.25
N TYR A 166 -0.15 3.30 -28.63
CA TYR A 166 -0.27 2.13 -27.76
C TYR A 166 1.02 1.32 -27.82
N TYR A 167 1.61 1.06 -26.66
CA TYR A 167 2.86 0.31 -26.54
C TYR A 167 2.65 -1.19 -26.28
N LYS A 168 1.40 -1.64 -26.16
CA LYS A 168 1.04 -3.05 -25.95
C LYS A 168 -0.18 -3.45 -26.79
N PRO A 169 -0.23 -4.71 -27.24
CA PRO A 169 -1.46 -5.29 -27.77
C PRO A 169 -2.52 -5.35 -26.67
N GLY A 170 -3.80 -5.24 -27.05
CA GLY A 170 -4.92 -5.25 -26.11
C GLY A 170 -6.18 -4.62 -26.67
N LYS A 171 -7.27 -4.75 -25.92
CA LYS A 171 -8.54 -4.08 -26.19
C LYS A 171 -8.60 -2.80 -25.37
N PHE A 172 -8.85 -1.68 -26.03
CA PHE A 172 -8.88 -0.35 -25.44
C PHE A 172 -10.18 0.35 -25.79
N THR A 173 -10.68 1.16 -24.87
CA THR A 173 -11.80 2.08 -25.14
C THR A 173 -11.29 3.51 -25.01
N VAL A 174 -11.15 4.22 -26.12
CA VAL A 174 -10.84 5.65 -26.12
C VAL A 174 -12.13 6.40 -25.85
N THR A 175 -12.16 7.14 -24.74
CA THR A 175 -13.30 8.01 -24.39
C THR A 175 -12.94 9.46 -24.70
N VAL A 176 -13.63 10.07 -25.65
CA VAL A 176 -13.51 11.49 -25.99
C VAL A 176 -14.67 12.24 -25.35
N VAL A 177 -14.37 13.12 -24.40
CA VAL A 177 -15.35 13.99 -23.75
C VAL A 177 -15.20 15.40 -24.30
N SER A 178 -16.24 15.88 -24.97
CA SER A 178 -16.34 17.27 -25.45
C SER A 178 -17.30 18.03 -24.55
N ARG A 179 -16.84 19.14 -23.97
CA ARG A 179 -17.65 19.99 -23.10
C ARG A 179 -17.69 21.42 -23.61
N ASN A 180 -18.89 21.99 -23.71
CA ASN A 180 -19.10 23.41 -23.96
C ASN A 180 -19.72 24.05 -22.71
N THR A 181 -18.97 24.90 -22.02
CA THR A 181 -19.38 25.55 -20.78
C THR A 181 -19.44 27.06 -20.99
N THR A 182 -20.56 27.66 -20.61
CA THR A 182 -20.79 29.11 -20.59
C THR A 182 -21.30 29.55 -19.23
N ALA A 183 -21.43 30.86 -18.99
CA ALA A 183 -22.02 31.40 -17.76
C ALA A 183 -23.49 30.96 -17.54
N PHE A 184 -24.15 30.44 -18.57
CA PHE A 184 -25.59 30.11 -18.55
C PHE A 184 -25.86 28.61 -18.57
N GLY A 185 -24.83 27.76 -18.68
CA GLY A 185 -25.01 26.32 -18.72
C GLY A 185 -23.81 25.56 -19.27
N THR A 186 -23.87 24.24 -19.14
CA THR A 186 -22.88 23.31 -19.68
C THR A 186 -23.58 22.24 -20.51
N GLU A 187 -23.05 21.99 -21.71
CA GLU A 187 -23.39 20.84 -22.55
C GLU A 187 -22.18 19.91 -22.66
N GLU A 188 -22.42 18.61 -22.63
CA GLU A 188 -21.39 17.59 -22.71
C GLU A 188 -21.79 16.50 -23.72
N SER A 189 -20.81 16.03 -24.48
CA SER A 189 -20.94 14.90 -25.39
C SER A 189 -19.78 13.92 -25.16
N VAL A 190 -20.11 12.63 -25.09
CA VAL A 190 -19.15 11.55 -24.86
C VAL A 190 -19.17 10.62 -26.06
N GLN A 191 -17.99 10.32 -26.62
CA GLN A 191 -17.82 9.35 -27.69
C GLN A 191 -16.82 8.27 -27.26
N ASN A 192 -17.21 7.01 -27.43
CA ASN A 192 -16.37 5.87 -27.15
C ASN A 192 -15.91 5.23 -28.47
N ILE A 193 -14.61 4.98 -28.59
CA ILE A 193 -14.00 4.30 -29.73
C ILE A 193 -13.32 3.05 -29.19
N GLU A 194 -13.81 1.88 -29.61
CA GLU A 194 -13.18 0.60 -29.27
C GLU A 194 -12.05 0.31 -30.25
N LEU A 195 -10.88 -0.02 -29.72
CA LEU A 195 -9.67 -0.34 -30.46
C LEU A 195 -9.15 -1.70 -30.00
N GLU A 196 -8.74 -2.54 -30.95
CA GLU A 196 -7.97 -3.76 -30.67
C GLU A 196 -6.60 -3.62 -31.32
N ILE A 197 -5.56 -3.58 -30.49
CA ILE A 197 -4.17 -3.55 -30.93
C ILE A 197 -3.66 -4.99 -30.89
N VAL A 198 -3.16 -5.48 -32.01
CA VAL A 198 -2.61 -6.84 -32.14
C VAL A 198 -1.09 -6.80 -32.25
N GLU A 199 -0.42 -7.87 -31.79
CA GLU A 199 1.02 -8.03 -32.06
C GLU A 199 1.26 -8.16 -33.56
N LYS A 200 2.44 -7.70 -34.00
CA LYS A 200 2.84 -7.71 -35.40
C LYS A 200 3.51 -9.02 -35.78
#